data_AF-A0A1F4EF49-F1
#
_entry.id   AF-A0A1F4EF49-F1
#
_cell.length_a   1.000
_cell.length_b   1.000
_cell.length_c   1.000
_cell.angle_alpha   90.00
_cell.angle_beta   90.00
_cell.angle_gamma   90.00
#
_symmetry.space_group_name_H-M   'P 1'
#
loop_
_entity.id
_entity.type
_entity.pdbx_description
1 polymer ?
#
loop_
_entity_poly.entity_id
_entity_poly.type
_entity_poly.pdbx_seq_one_letter_code
_entity_poly.pdbx_strand_id
1 'polypeptide(L)'
;MEAQPLKVYWRPGCSSCVRVKEFLEQLNVEYESINVSARPEAMEELRELGVRSVPVVARGQRCIAQLPAARLDERAIEGRDRSIRDLAYHVYQIPDAFLRAVIDGHPDLAALCSAPAPAGVQTTADVCAYGSRISKRLADWWSTQADKSCGGTLDAYYGEQPLHHVLERVGIAPERPPTAEDYAGLPMPERLWE
;
A
#
# COMPACT_ATOMS: atom_id res chain seq x y z
N MET A 1 -25.94 -17.42 -8.67
CA MET A 1 -25.41 -16.32 -7.83
C MET A 1 -24.60 -15.43 -8.76
N GLU A 2 -25.11 -14.25 -9.11
CA GLU A 2 -24.44 -13.34 -10.06
C GLU A 2 -23.09 -12.89 -9.50
N ALA A 3 -22.07 -12.85 -10.37
CA ALA A 3 -20.75 -12.36 -9.99
C ALA A 3 -20.81 -10.84 -9.84
N GLN A 4 -20.50 -10.34 -8.64
CA GLN A 4 -20.42 -8.90 -8.40
C GLN A 4 -19.39 -8.24 -9.34
N PRO A 5 -19.63 -7.00 -9.78
CA PRO A 5 -18.70 -6.28 -10.64
C PRO A 5 -17.35 -6.07 -9.93
N LEU A 6 -16.27 -6.07 -10.72
CA LEU A 6 -14.95 -5.66 -10.22
C LEU A 6 -15.01 -4.16 -9.93
N LYS A 7 -14.50 -3.73 -8.79
CA LYS A 7 -14.40 -2.33 -8.37
C LYS A 7 -12.93 -1.97 -8.24
N VAL A 8 -12.55 -0.80 -8.73
CA VAL A 8 -11.20 -0.24 -8.57
C VAL A 8 -11.32 1.07 -7.80
N TYR A 9 -10.92 1.04 -6.54
CA TYR A 9 -10.86 2.22 -5.68
C TYR A 9 -9.54 2.96 -5.91
N TRP A 10 -9.60 4.26 -6.17
CA TRP A 10 -8.44 5.08 -6.57
C TRP A 10 -8.57 6.52 -6.07
N ARG A 11 -7.47 7.29 -6.12
CA ARG A 11 -7.45 8.74 -5.85
C ARG A 11 -6.62 9.50 -6.90
N PRO A 12 -6.90 10.79 -7.17
CA PRO A 12 -6.03 11.63 -8.00
C PRO A 12 -4.59 11.67 -7.46
N GLY A 13 -3.61 11.75 -8.36
CA GLY A 13 -2.17 11.80 -8.00
C GLY A 13 -1.54 10.45 -7.62
N CYS A 14 -2.30 9.35 -7.60
CA CYS A 14 -1.79 8.02 -7.27
C CYS A 14 -1.30 7.28 -8.53
N SER A 15 0.02 7.21 -8.74
CA SER A 15 0.62 6.53 -9.90
C SER A 15 0.36 5.02 -9.93
N SER A 16 0.37 4.37 -8.76
CA SER A 16 -0.03 2.97 -8.62
C SER A 16 -1.47 2.72 -9.08
N CYS A 17 -2.37 3.70 -8.89
CA CYS A 17 -3.76 3.59 -9.31
C CYS A 17 -3.93 3.67 -10.82
N VAL A 18 -3.10 4.47 -11.51
CA VAL A 18 -3.06 4.53 -12.98
C VAL A 18 -2.58 3.20 -13.53
N ARG A 19 -1.46 2.67 -13.02
CA ARG A 19 -0.87 1.37 -13.43
C ARG A 19 -1.86 0.21 -13.32
N VAL A 20 -2.65 0.17 -12.25
CA VAL A 20 -3.68 -0.86 -12.04
C VAL A 20 -4.78 -0.78 -13.10
N LYS A 21 -5.24 0.43 -13.44
CA LYS A 21 -6.28 0.63 -14.46
C LYS A 21 -5.79 0.25 -15.85
N GLU A 22 -4.59 0.71 -16.21
CA GLU A 22 -3.93 0.35 -17.49
C GLU A 22 -3.78 -1.17 -17.62
N PHE A 23 -3.36 -1.85 -16.56
CA PHE A 23 -3.22 -3.31 -16.57
C PHE A 23 -4.56 -4.02 -16.77
N LEU A 24 -5.63 -3.57 -16.10
CA LEU A 24 -6.97 -4.15 -16.26
C LEU A 24 -7.53 -3.89 -17.66
N GLU A 25 -7.28 -2.71 -18.22
CA GLU A 25 -7.65 -2.34 -19.60
C GLU A 25 -6.92 -3.21 -20.63
N GLN A 26 -5.60 -3.43 -20.47
CA GLN A 26 -4.83 -4.34 -21.33
C GLN A 26 -5.37 -5.77 -21.32
N LEU A 27 -5.92 -6.21 -20.19
CA LEU A 27 -6.53 -7.53 -20.03
C LEU A 27 -8.01 -7.57 -20.46
N ASN A 28 -8.57 -6.46 -20.95
CA ASN A 28 -10.00 -6.30 -21.26
C ASN A 28 -10.92 -6.71 -20.10
N VAL A 29 -10.51 -6.41 -18.86
CA VAL A 29 -11.30 -6.71 -17.66
C VAL A 29 -12.18 -5.51 -17.34
N GLU A 30 -13.49 -5.66 -17.42
CA GLU A 30 -14.42 -4.61 -17.01
C GLU A 30 -14.41 -4.40 -15.48
N TYR A 31 -14.45 -3.13 -15.06
CA TYR A 31 -14.51 -2.71 -13.67
C TYR A 31 -15.25 -1.38 -13.46
N GLU A 32 -15.85 -1.22 -12.29
CA GLU A 32 -16.37 0.03 -11.76
C GLU A 32 -15.22 0.88 -11.19
N SER A 33 -15.07 2.10 -11.68
CA SER A 33 -14.02 3.02 -11.22
C SER A 33 -14.52 3.91 -10.08
N ILE A 34 -13.97 3.76 -8.87
CA ILE A 34 -14.42 4.44 -7.66
C ILE A 34 -13.35 5.43 -7.17
N ASN A 35 -13.61 6.73 -7.34
CA ASN A 35 -12.73 7.78 -6.84
C ASN A 35 -13.03 8.06 -5.36
N VAL A 36 -12.14 7.63 -4.48
CA VAL A 36 -12.31 7.76 -3.03
C VAL A 36 -12.11 9.20 -2.53
N SER A 37 -11.47 10.07 -3.31
CA SER A 37 -11.38 11.51 -3.01
C SER A 37 -12.68 12.25 -3.32
N ALA A 38 -13.47 11.75 -4.28
CA ALA A 38 -14.79 12.30 -4.61
C ALA A 38 -15.92 11.67 -3.79
N ARG A 39 -15.68 10.50 -3.20
CA ARG A 39 -16.63 9.71 -2.39
C ARG A 39 -15.98 9.24 -1.09
N PRO A 40 -15.94 10.09 -0.04
CA PRO A 40 -15.33 9.74 1.25
C PRO A 40 -15.92 8.46 1.88
N GLU A 41 -17.20 8.19 1.64
CA GLU A 41 -17.88 6.96 2.05
C GLU A 41 -17.24 5.69 1.47
N ALA A 42 -16.65 5.77 0.27
CA ALA A 42 -15.94 4.65 -0.34
C ALA A 42 -14.62 4.33 0.39
N MET A 43 -13.96 5.32 1.01
CA MET A 43 -12.85 5.03 1.92
C MET A 43 -13.34 4.36 3.20
N GLU A 44 -14.56 4.66 3.66
CA GLU A 44 -15.09 4.02 4.86
C GLU A 44 -15.43 2.55 4.62
N GLU A 45 -16.00 2.22 3.45
CA GLU A 45 -16.15 0.82 2.99
C GLU A 45 -14.82 0.06 3.01
N LEU A 46 -13.75 0.70 2.52
CA LEU A 46 -12.41 0.13 2.55
C LEU A 46 -11.88 -0.03 3.98
N ARG A 47 -12.14 0.96 4.85
CA ARG A 47 -11.74 0.93 6.26
C ARG A 47 -12.40 -0.21 7.03
N GLU A 48 -13.69 -0.47 6.80
CA GLU A 48 -14.42 -1.60 7.37
C GLU A 48 -13.78 -2.95 6.96
N LEU A 49 -13.20 -2.99 5.76
CA LEU A 49 -12.45 -4.12 5.24
C LEU A 49 -10.97 -4.14 5.67
N GLY A 50 -10.55 -3.24 6.56
CA GLY A 50 -9.18 -3.13 7.07
C GLY A 50 -8.19 -2.49 6.08
N VAL A 51 -8.67 -1.93 4.97
CA VAL A 51 -7.87 -1.30 3.93
C VAL A 51 -7.80 0.20 4.16
N ARG A 52 -6.59 0.77 4.14
CA ARG A 52 -6.36 2.20 4.44
C ARG A 52 -5.70 2.98 3.30
N SER A 53 -5.40 2.33 2.18
CA SER A 53 -4.76 2.93 1.01
C SER A 53 -5.40 2.44 -0.28
N VAL A 54 -5.19 3.21 -1.35
CA VAL A 54 -5.57 2.88 -2.72
C VAL A 54 -4.29 2.78 -3.57
N PRO A 55 -4.26 2.00 -4.66
CA PRO A 55 -5.41 1.35 -5.31
C PRO A 55 -5.89 0.07 -4.64
N VAL A 56 -7.20 -0.17 -4.70
CA VAL A 56 -7.80 -1.44 -4.29
C VAL A 56 -8.62 -1.99 -5.44
N VAL A 57 -8.30 -3.20 -5.89
CA VAL A 57 -9.10 -3.95 -6.87
C VAL A 57 -9.92 -4.98 -6.10
N ALA A 58 -11.23 -4.83 -6.07
CA ALA A 58 -12.12 -5.66 -5.27
C ALA A 58 -13.31 -6.13 -6.11
N ARG A 59 -13.60 -7.43 -6.14
CA ARG A 59 -14.83 -7.96 -6.78
C ARG A 59 -15.83 -8.34 -5.67
N GLY A 60 -16.69 -7.40 -5.29
CA GLY A 60 -17.38 -7.45 -3.99
C GLY A 60 -16.40 -7.20 -2.82
N GLN A 61 -16.62 -7.80 -1.65
CA GLN A 61 -15.74 -7.65 -0.47
C GLN A 61 -14.38 -8.39 -0.56
N ARG A 62 -13.89 -8.69 -1.78
CA ARG A 62 -12.74 -9.57 -2.00
C ARG A 62 -11.42 -8.89 -1.63
N CYS A 63 -11.00 -9.08 -0.38
CA CYS A 63 -9.69 -8.75 0.18
C CYS A 63 -8.75 -9.97 0.14
N ILE A 64 -7.50 -9.84 0.65
CA ILE A 64 -6.59 -10.97 0.96
C ILE A 64 -7.33 -12.10 1.71
N ALA A 65 -8.32 -11.76 2.54
CA ALA A 65 -9.20 -12.70 3.26
C ALA A 65 -9.95 -13.71 2.36
N GLN A 66 -10.17 -13.37 1.09
CA GLN A 66 -10.88 -14.21 0.12
C GLN A 66 -9.94 -14.95 -0.85
N LEU A 67 -8.61 -14.86 -0.67
CA LEU A 67 -7.68 -15.73 -1.40
C LEU A 67 -7.98 -17.19 -1.03
N PRO A 68 -8.18 -18.08 -2.02
CA PRO A 68 -8.39 -19.49 -1.71
C PRO A 68 -7.13 -20.05 -1.04
N ALA A 69 -7.28 -20.55 0.18
CA ALA A 69 -6.16 -21.05 1.00
C ALA A 69 -5.29 -22.07 0.24
N ALA A 70 -5.92 -22.89 -0.60
CA ALA A 70 -5.25 -23.89 -1.43
C ALA A 70 -4.24 -23.32 -2.44
N ARG A 71 -4.32 -22.02 -2.78
CA ARG A 71 -3.46 -21.38 -3.78
C ARG A 71 -2.34 -20.55 -3.16
N LEU A 72 -2.27 -20.45 -1.83
CA LEU A 72 -1.32 -19.56 -1.14
C LEU A 72 0.15 -19.90 -1.45
N ASP A 73 0.45 -21.18 -1.67
CA ASP A 73 1.79 -21.67 -2.02
C ASP A 73 2.11 -21.57 -3.52
N GLU A 74 1.13 -21.24 -4.37
CA GLU A 74 1.36 -21.06 -5.80
C GLU A 74 2.22 -19.82 -6.05
N ARG A 75 2.96 -19.83 -7.16
CA ARG A 75 3.71 -18.66 -7.62
C ARG A 75 2.76 -17.53 -8.00
N ALA A 76 3.05 -16.34 -7.48
CA ALA A 76 2.25 -15.14 -7.74
C ALA A 76 2.47 -14.56 -9.14
N ILE A 77 3.70 -14.62 -9.64
CA ILE A 77 4.09 -14.07 -10.95
C ILE A 77 5.05 -15.06 -11.62
N GLU A 78 4.80 -15.35 -12.90
CA GLU A 78 5.71 -16.18 -13.70
C GLU A 78 7.11 -15.54 -13.79
N GLY A 79 8.15 -16.36 -13.65
CA GLY A 79 9.55 -15.89 -13.65
C GLY A 79 10.03 -15.22 -12.35
N ARG A 80 9.17 -15.04 -11.33
CA ARG A 80 9.59 -14.60 -10.00
C ARG A 80 9.36 -15.68 -8.96
N ASP A 81 10.37 -15.91 -8.12
CA ASP A 81 10.28 -16.87 -7.04
C ASP A 81 9.61 -16.25 -5.81
N ARG A 82 8.30 -16.05 -5.90
CA ARG A 82 7.47 -15.49 -4.83
C ARG A 82 6.10 -16.14 -4.84
N SER A 83 5.69 -16.69 -3.69
CA SER A 83 4.35 -17.26 -3.54
C SER A 83 3.27 -16.17 -3.44
N ILE A 84 2.01 -16.52 -3.68
CA ILE A 84 0.85 -15.64 -3.44
C ILE A 84 0.82 -15.20 -1.97
N ARG A 85 1.15 -16.10 -1.04
CA ARG A 85 1.27 -15.79 0.39
C ARG A 85 2.35 -14.77 0.70
N ASP A 86 3.55 -14.97 0.17
CA ASP A 86 4.66 -14.04 0.39
C ASP A 86 4.36 -12.67 -0.20
N LEU A 87 3.71 -12.62 -1.37
CA LEU A 87 3.28 -11.36 -1.95
C LEU A 87 2.22 -10.67 -1.11
N ALA A 88 1.22 -11.40 -0.61
CA ALA A 88 0.17 -10.86 0.25
C ALA A 88 0.71 -10.36 1.59
N TYR A 89 1.69 -11.08 2.17
CA TYR A 89 2.41 -10.67 3.37
C TYR A 89 3.27 -9.42 3.13
N HIS A 90 3.97 -9.37 1.98
CA HIS A 90 4.87 -8.28 1.58
C HIS A 90 4.20 -6.91 1.53
N VAL A 91 2.93 -6.84 1.13
CA VAL A 91 2.15 -5.59 1.14
C VAL A 91 2.15 -4.93 2.52
N TYR A 92 2.14 -5.73 3.60
CA TYR A 92 2.15 -5.23 4.98
C TYR A 92 3.56 -5.12 5.59
N GLN A 93 4.57 -5.75 4.99
CA GLN A 93 5.97 -5.56 5.39
C GLN A 93 6.47 -4.14 5.12
N ILE A 94 5.95 -3.47 4.08
CA ILE A 94 6.33 -2.09 3.73
C ILE A 94 6.00 -1.11 4.88
N PRO A 95 4.74 -1.01 5.36
CA PRO A 95 4.43 -0.16 6.51
C PRO A 95 5.06 -0.64 7.82
N ASP A 96 5.27 -1.94 8.02
CA ASP A 96 5.98 -2.43 9.22
C ASP A 96 7.46 -2.00 9.22
N ALA A 97 8.14 -2.11 8.07
CA ALA A 97 9.51 -1.66 7.91
C ALA A 97 9.63 -0.15 8.15
N PHE A 98 8.72 0.65 7.59
CA PHE A 98 8.63 2.07 7.89
C PHE A 98 8.53 2.33 9.40
N LEU A 99 7.55 1.70 10.07
CA LEU A 99 7.36 1.87 11.51
C LEU A 99 8.60 1.51 12.31
N ARG A 100 9.33 0.46 11.92
CA ARG A 100 10.59 0.07 12.57
C ARG A 100 11.70 1.07 12.33
N ALA A 101 11.76 1.70 11.15
CA ALA A 101 12.70 2.77 10.90
C ALA A 101 12.38 4.02 11.73
N VAL A 102 11.11 4.45 11.77
CA VAL A 102 10.72 5.67 12.49
C VAL A 102 10.59 5.51 14.01
N ILE A 103 10.19 4.34 14.51
CA ILE A 103 9.99 4.08 15.94
C ILE A 103 11.22 3.45 16.56
N ASP A 104 11.75 2.41 15.91
CA ASP A 104 12.79 1.55 16.51
C ASP A 104 14.21 1.94 16.05
N GLY A 105 14.34 2.92 15.14
CA GLY A 105 15.62 3.36 14.60
C GLY A 105 16.34 2.29 13.77
N HIS A 106 15.59 1.36 13.17
CA HIS A 106 16.15 0.24 12.41
C HIS A 106 16.22 0.57 10.89
N PRO A 107 17.41 0.85 10.32
CA PRO A 107 17.53 1.41 8.98
C PRO A 107 17.45 0.38 7.83
N ASP A 108 17.56 -0.93 8.13
CA ASP A 108 17.59 -1.97 7.10
C ASP A 108 16.18 -2.36 6.60
N LEU A 109 15.55 -1.40 5.94
CA LEU A 109 14.25 -1.52 5.28
C LEU A 109 14.26 -2.57 4.17
N ALA A 110 15.39 -2.78 3.50
CA ALA A 110 15.53 -3.69 2.36
C ALA A 110 15.42 -5.15 2.79
N ALA A 111 16.13 -5.53 3.86
CA ALA A 111 16.05 -6.87 4.42
C ALA A 111 14.64 -7.19 4.92
N LEU A 112 13.99 -6.22 5.59
CA LEU A 112 12.64 -6.39 6.11
C LEU A 112 11.58 -6.56 5.03
N CYS A 113 11.69 -5.82 3.91
CA CYS A 113 10.75 -5.92 2.80
C CYS A 113 10.99 -7.15 1.91
N SER A 114 12.16 -7.78 1.98
CA SER A 114 12.51 -8.91 1.10
C SER A 114 12.38 -10.27 1.78
N ALA A 115 12.16 -10.30 3.10
CA ALA A 115 12.01 -11.54 3.86
C ALA A 115 10.72 -12.28 3.49
N PRO A 116 10.73 -13.62 3.39
CA PRO A 116 9.52 -14.41 3.18
C PRO A 116 8.57 -14.31 4.38
N ALA A 117 7.31 -14.72 4.17
CA ALA A 117 6.36 -14.83 5.26
C ALA A 117 6.91 -15.80 6.34
N PRO A 118 6.89 -15.42 7.63
CA PRO A 118 7.42 -16.26 8.68
C PRO A 118 6.58 -17.54 8.83
N ALA A 119 7.15 -18.59 9.42
CA ALA A 119 6.50 -19.90 9.54
C ALA A 119 5.11 -19.87 10.20
N GLY A 120 4.82 -18.88 11.05
CA GLY A 120 3.51 -18.69 11.68
C GLY A 120 2.45 -18.02 10.81
N VAL A 121 2.78 -17.57 9.60
CA VAL A 121 1.83 -16.98 8.64
C VAL A 121 1.61 -18.00 7.53
N GLN A 122 0.51 -18.76 7.60
CA GLN A 122 0.23 -19.86 6.67
C GLN A 122 -1.10 -19.67 5.93
N THR A 123 -2.05 -19.00 6.58
CA THR A 123 -3.42 -18.83 6.08
C THR A 123 -3.69 -17.38 5.69
N THR A 124 -4.77 -17.17 4.94
CA THR A 124 -5.28 -15.82 4.67
C THR A 124 -5.64 -15.07 5.94
N ALA A 125 -6.17 -15.76 6.94
CA ALA A 125 -6.47 -15.20 8.24
C ALA A 125 -5.22 -14.67 8.94
N ASP A 126 -4.09 -15.39 8.85
CA ASP A 126 -2.82 -14.95 9.44
C ASP A 126 -2.28 -13.68 8.76
N VAL A 127 -2.36 -13.64 7.41
CA VAL A 127 -1.94 -12.45 6.64
C VAL A 127 -2.83 -11.25 6.99
N CYS A 128 -4.16 -11.45 7.08
CA CYS A 128 -5.08 -10.41 7.50
C CYS A 128 -4.85 -9.96 8.95
N ALA A 129 -4.58 -10.89 9.87
CA ALA A 129 -4.26 -10.55 11.26
C ALA A 129 -2.95 -9.75 11.37
N TYR A 130 -1.95 -10.08 10.55
CA TYR A 130 -0.74 -9.28 10.42
C TYR A 130 -1.05 -7.87 9.89
N GLY A 131 -1.78 -7.78 8.78
CA GLY A 131 -2.15 -6.51 8.16
C GLY A 131 -2.94 -5.59 9.10
N SER A 132 -3.92 -6.13 9.83
CA SER A 132 -4.71 -5.38 10.82
C SER A 132 -3.83 -4.84 11.95
N ARG A 133 -2.88 -5.64 12.44
CA ARG A 133 -1.95 -5.23 13.49
C ARG A 133 -1.04 -4.08 13.03
N ILE A 134 -0.46 -4.19 11.82
CA ILE A 134 0.41 -3.14 11.27
C ILE A 134 -0.38 -1.87 10.98
N SER A 135 -1.59 -2.01 10.42
CA SER A 135 -2.48 -0.87 10.17
C SER A 135 -2.86 -0.14 11.47
N LYS A 136 -3.11 -0.87 12.55
CA LYS A 136 -3.35 -0.27 13.87
C LYS A 136 -2.10 0.45 14.40
N ARG A 137 -0.92 -0.19 14.36
CA ARG A 137 0.34 0.44 14.79
C ARG A 137 0.63 1.72 14.02
N LEU A 138 0.40 1.72 12.71
CA LEU A 138 0.59 2.88 11.85
C LEU A 138 -0.36 4.02 12.24
N ALA A 139 -1.64 3.71 12.48
CA ALA A 139 -2.63 4.69 12.90
C ALA A 139 -2.32 5.25 14.31
N ASP A 140 -1.95 4.39 15.25
CA ASP A 140 -1.57 4.78 16.61
C ASP A 140 -0.32 5.69 16.57
N TRP A 141 0.73 5.28 15.86
CA TRP A 141 1.93 6.11 15.65
C TRP A 141 1.61 7.44 14.99
N TRP A 142 0.78 7.43 13.94
CA TRP A 142 0.39 8.66 13.28
C TRP A 142 -0.27 9.59 14.28
N SER A 143 -1.22 9.11 15.09
CA SER A 143 -1.95 9.92 16.07
C SER A 143 -1.06 10.65 17.07
N THR A 144 0.12 10.12 17.41
CA THR A 144 1.06 10.74 18.35
C THR A 144 1.95 11.81 17.73
N GLN A 145 2.01 11.92 16.40
CA GLN A 145 2.83 12.93 15.73
C GLN A 145 2.23 14.33 15.96
N ALA A 146 2.99 15.22 16.59
CA ALA A 146 2.60 16.62 16.79
C ALA A 146 2.67 17.41 15.48
N ASP A 147 3.65 17.10 14.62
CA ASP A 147 3.77 17.66 13.28
C ASP A 147 3.26 16.66 12.23
N LYS A 148 2.10 16.98 11.66
CA LYS A 148 1.45 16.22 10.58
C LYS A 148 1.81 16.74 9.18
N SER A 149 2.59 17.82 9.11
CA SER A 149 3.12 18.34 7.84
C SER A 149 4.25 17.46 7.32
N CYS A 150 4.94 16.76 8.23
CA CYS A 150 5.99 15.78 7.94
C CYS A 150 7.13 16.32 7.07
N GLY A 151 7.55 17.56 7.34
CA GLY A 151 8.65 18.22 6.63
C GLY A 151 10.06 17.70 6.95
N GLY A 152 10.19 16.66 7.77
CA GLY A 152 11.47 16.05 8.12
C GLY A 152 11.99 15.04 7.09
N THR A 153 13.17 14.48 7.32
CA THR A 153 13.77 13.43 6.49
C THR A 153 13.92 12.11 7.26
N LEU A 154 13.97 11.01 6.51
CA LEU A 154 14.17 9.65 7.01
C LEU A 154 15.32 9.00 6.24
N ASP A 155 16.26 8.41 6.96
CA ASP A 155 17.33 7.62 6.34
C ASP A 155 16.77 6.28 5.85
N ALA A 156 16.67 6.11 4.54
CA ALA A 156 16.20 4.88 3.90
C ALA A 156 17.37 4.13 3.25
N TYR A 157 17.18 2.84 2.96
CA TYR A 157 18.24 2.01 2.36
C TYR A 157 18.76 2.47 0.98
N TYR A 158 18.04 3.39 0.33
CA TYR A 158 18.39 4.01 -0.95
C TYR A 158 18.75 5.51 -0.81
N GLY A 159 19.10 5.92 0.41
CA GLY A 159 19.50 7.28 0.78
C GLY A 159 18.47 8.01 1.63
N GLU A 160 18.83 9.21 2.08
CA GLU A 160 17.93 10.09 2.84
C GLU A 160 16.73 10.48 1.97
N GLN A 161 15.53 10.30 2.51
CA GLN A 161 14.26 10.58 1.83
C GLN A 161 13.43 11.58 2.63
N PRO A 162 12.75 12.53 1.98
CA PRO A 162 11.71 13.30 2.65
C PRO A 162 10.64 12.40 3.25
N LEU A 163 10.28 12.63 4.51
CA LEU A 163 9.34 11.79 5.25
C LEU A 163 7.99 11.69 4.53
N HIS A 164 7.54 12.77 3.89
CA HIS A 164 6.29 12.78 3.12
C HIS A 164 6.27 11.77 1.96
N HIS A 165 7.41 11.53 1.28
CA HIS A 165 7.49 10.53 0.20
C HIS A 165 7.34 9.11 0.75
N VAL A 166 7.92 8.86 1.92
CA VAL A 166 7.82 7.56 2.58
C VAL A 166 6.40 7.34 3.12
N LEU A 167 5.79 8.37 3.71
CA LEU A 167 4.41 8.36 4.22
C LEU A 167 3.38 8.10 3.12
N GLU A 168 3.56 8.70 1.95
CA GLU A 168 2.68 8.47 0.81
C GLU A 168 2.68 6.98 0.39
N ARG A 169 3.84 6.33 0.39
CA ARG A 169 3.98 4.91 0.04
C ARG A 169 3.27 3.97 1.02
N VAL A 170 3.06 4.41 2.26
CA VAL A 170 2.31 3.67 3.29
C VAL A 170 0.88 4.17 3.48
N GLY A 171 0.41 5.09 2.64
CA GLY A 171 -0.98 5.56 2.60
C GLY A 171 -1.32 6.66 3.60
N ILE A 172 -0.34 7.32 4.22
CA ILE A 172 -0.57 8.48 5.07
C ILE A 172 -0.52 9.75 4.21
N ALA A 173 -1.57 10.57 4.29
CA ALA A 173 -1.60 11.88 3.65
C ALA A 173 -1.12 12.94 4.65
N PRO A 174 -0.02 13.67 4.38
CA PRO A 174 0.41 14.79 5.22
C PRO A 174 -0.57 15.96 5.12
N GLU A 175 -0.69 16.74 6.19
CA GLU A 175 -1.59 17.91 6.24
C GLU A 175 -1.17 19.03 5.29
N ARG A 176 0.14 19.13 5.00
CA ARG A 176 0.68 20.00 3.96
C ARG A 176 1.38 19.13 2.91
N PRO A 177 0.65 18.66 1.88
CA PRO A 177 1.27 17.95 0.77
C PRO A 177 2.36 18.82 0.12
N PRO A 178 3.45 18.21 -0.38
CA PRO A 178 4.46 18.94 -1.13
C PRO A 178 3.85 19.61 -2.36
N THR A 179 4.26 20.85 -2.59
CA THR A 179 3.88 21.65 -3.75
C THR A 179 4.98 21.62 -4.80
N ALA A 180 4.70 22.13 -6.01
CA ALA A 180 5.71 22.28 -7.06
C ALA A 180 6.89 23.17 -6.61
N GLU A 181 6.64 24.11 -5.68
CA GLU A 181 7.66 24.99 -5.11
C GLU A 181 8.63 24.24 -4.19
N ASP A 182 8.14 23.26 -3.41
CA ASP A 182 8.99 22.41 -2.56
C ASP A 182 9.97 21.53 -3.39
N TYR A 183 9.73 21.38 -4.69
CA TYR A 183 10.59 20.64 -5.63
C TYR A 183 11.45 21.53 -6.54
N ALA A 184 11.37 22.86 -6.41
CA ALA A 184 12.07 23.79 -7.28
C ALA A 184 13.61 23.61 -7.15
N GLY A 185 14.29 23.40 -8.29
CA GLY A 185 15.75 23.28 -8.35
C GLY A 185 16.32 21.90 -8.04
N LEU A 186 15.48 20.92 -7.67
CA LEU A 186 15.89 19.51 -7.62
C LEU A 186 15.86 18.91 -9.04
N PRO A 187 16.74 17.95 -9.37
CA PRO A 187 16.74 17.25 -10.65
C PRO A 187 15.58 16.25 -10.72
N MET A 188 14.34 16.74 -10.57
CA MET A 188 13.14 15.94 -10.73
C MET A 188 12.87 15.78 -12.22
N PRO A 189 12.60 14.55 -12.72
CA PRO A 189 12.19 14.38 -14.10
C PRO A 189 10.92 15.18 -14.36
N GLU A 190 10.92 16.01 -15.41
CA GLU A 190 9.83 16.95 -15.74
C GLU A 190 8.46 16.26 -15.81
N ARG A 191 8.45 14.96 -16.11
CA ARG A 191 7.30 14.08 -15.96
C ARG A 191 7.78 12.78 -15.33
N LEU A 192 7.45 12.57 -14.06
CA LEU A 192 7.72 11.32 -13.34
C LEU A 192 6.90 10.13 -13.89
N TRP A 193 5.93 10.40 -14.78
CA TRP A 193 4.85 9.49 -15.19
C TRP A 193 4.33 9.71 -16.63
N GLU A 194 5.21 9.90 -17.61
CA GLU A 194 4.84 9.57 -19.01
C GLU A 194 4.94 8.06 -19.29
#